data_AF-A0A2U3LTM4-F1
#
_entry.id   AF-A0A2U3LTM4-F1
#
_cell.length_a   1.000
_cell.length_b   1.000
_cell.length_c   1.000
_cell.angle_alpha   90.00
_cell.angle_beta   90.00
_cell.angle_gamma   90.00
#
_symmetry.space_group_name_H-M   'P 1'
#
loop_
_entity.id
_entity.type
_entity.pdbx_description
1 polymer ?
#
loop_
_entity_poly.entity_id
_entity_poly.type
_entity_poly.pdbx_seq_one_letter_code
_entity_poly.pdbx_strand_id
1 'polypeptide(L)'
;MLDADLAAVYQTTTKRLNEQVKRNRSRFPEDFMFRLTADEVAVLNRSQFATGSQKHRDPRIRHLLFTEHGAVMQASVLNSPAS
;
A
#
# COMPACT_ATOMS: atom_id res chain seq x y z
N MET A 1 3.56 0.49 6.31
CA MET A 1 3.95 -0.51 5.28
C MET A 1 3.52 0.01 3.92
N LEU A 2 4.33 -0.14 2.87
CA LEU A 2 3.93 0.23 1.52
C LEU A 2 2.94 -0.81 0.97
N ASP A 3 2.11 -0.40 0.01
CA ASP A 3 1.25 -1.32 -0.75
C ASP A 3 2.01 -2.51 -1.35
N ALA A 4 3.25 -2.30 -1.81
CA ALA A 4 4.13 -3.36 -2.28
C ALA A 4 4.50 -4.38 -1.20
N ASP A 5 4.76 -3.92 0.03
CA ASP A 5 5.10 -4.80 1.15
C ASP A 5 3.90 -5.67 1.53
N LEU A 6 2.71 -5.06 1.66
CA LEU A 6 1.49 -5.79 1.95
C LEU A 6 1.12 -6.74 0.81
N ALA A 7 1.32 -6.34 -0.44
CA ALA A 7 1.06 -7.21 -1.58
C ALA A 7 1.95 -8.47 -1.53
N ALA A 8 3.23 -8.33 -1.16
CA ALA A 8 4.13 -9.47 -0.98
C ALA A 8 3.67 -10.38 0.18
N VAL A 9 3.30 -9.80 1.34
CA VAL A 9 2.79 -10.55 2.49
C VAL A 9 1.54 -11.36 2.14
N TYR A 10 0.60 -10.74 1.42
CA TYR A 10 -0.66 -11.38 1.02
C TYR A 10 -0.56 -12.14 -0.31
N GLN A 11 0.64 -12.31 -0.87
CA GLN A 11 0.89 -13.04 -2.11
C GLN A 11 -0.01 -12.59 -3.28
N THR A 12 -0.25 -11.28 -3.36
CA THR A 12 -1.04 -10.65 -4.42
C THR A 12 -0.19 -9.61 -5.16
N THR A 13 -0.74 -9.05 -6.23
CA THR A 13 -0.08 -7.93 -6.91
C THR A 13 -0.47 -6.61 -6.24
N THR A 14 0.45 -5.64 -6.20
CA THR A 14 0.16 -4.27 -5.72
C THR A 14 -1.05 -3.66 -6.43
N LYS A 15 -1.21 -3.94 -7.73
CA LYS A 15 -2.37 -3.50 -8.52
C LYS A 15 -3.68 -4.06 -7.93
N ARG A 16 -3.75 -5.37 -7.71
CA ARG A 16 -4.96 -6.04 -7.18
C ARG A 16 -5.27 -5.58 -5.76
N LEU A 17 -4.24 -5.41 -4.93
CA LEU A 17 -4.38 -4.85 -3.58
C LEU A 17 -4.99 -3.44 -3.64
N ASN A 18 -4.46 -2.56 -4.48
CA ASN A 18 -4.95 -1.19 -4.62
C ASN A 18 -6.36 -1.12 -5.22
N GLU A 19 -6.73 -2.06 -6.09
CA GLU A 19 -8.11 -2.20 -6.59
C GLU A 19 -9.08 -2.57 -5.45
N GLN A 20 -8.71 -3.47 -4.56
CA GLN A 20 -9.53 -3.86 -3.41
C GLN A 20 -9.75 -2.69 -2.44
N VAL A 21 -8.67 -1.94 -2.15
CA VAL A 21 -8.75 -0.71 -1.36
C VAL A 21 -9.72 0.28 -2.00
N LYS A 22 -9.62 0.49 -3.31
CA LYS A 22 -10.50 1.40 -4.04
C LYS A 22 -11.98 0.96 -3.97
N ARG A 23 -12.24 -0.35 -4.10
CA ARG A 23 -13.60 -0.91 -3.99
C ARG A 23 -14.17 -0.81 -2.59
N ASN A 24 -13.32 -0.87 -1.56
CA ASN A 24 -13.70 -0.87 -0.16
C ASN A 24 -13.34 0.46 0.53
N ARG A 25 -13.28 1.59 -0.20
CA ARG A 25 -12.72 2.85 0.30
C ARG A 25 -13.36 3.31 1.62
N SER A 26 -14.65 3.01 1.83
CA SER A 26 -15.40 3.29 3.07
C SER A 26 -14.88 2.57 4.31
N ARG A 27 -14.12 1.48 4.15
CA ARG A 27 -13.50 0.70 5.24
C ARG A 27 -12.11 1.20 5.63
N PHE A 28 -11.58 2.19 4.94
CA PHE A 28 -10.24 2.74 5.18
C PHE A 28 -10.35 4.22 5.55
N PRO A 29 -10.49 4.59 6.83
CA PRO A 29 -10.37 5.99 7.25
C PRO A 29 -9.03 6.61 6.81
N GLU A 30 -8.93 7.94 6.78
CA GLU A 30 -7.70 8.63 6.36
C GLU A 30 -6.48 8.29 7.24
N ASP A 31 -6.70 8.00 8.52
CA ASP A 31 -5.64 7.56 9.45
C ASP A 31 -5.17 6.11 9.22
N PHE A 32 -5.87 5.34 8.37
CA PHE A 32 -5.52 3.94 8.10
C PHE A 32 -4.55 3.83 6.92
N MET A 33 -4.71 4.71 5.95
CA MET A 33 -3.81 4.79 4.81
C MET A 33 -3.87 6.15 4.12
N PHE A 34 -2.74 6.53 3.55
CA PHE A 34 -2.63 7.72 2.74
C PHE A 34 -1.68 7.48 1.56
N ARG A 35 -1.77 8.35 0.56
CA ARG A 35 -0.91 8.29 -0.62
C ARG A 35 0.27 9.21 -0.41
N LEU A 36 1.48 8.68 -0.60
CA LEU A 36 2.69 9.48 -0.55
C LEU A 36 2.74 10.48 -1.72
N THR A 37 3.23 11.68 -1.42
CA THR A 37 3.62 12.68 -2.41
C THR A 37 4.91 12.28 -3.11
N ALA A 38 5.20 12.87 -4.26
CA ALA A 38 6.45 12.59 -4.97
C ALA A 38 7.69 12.98 -4.15
N ASP A 39 7.58 14.04 -3.33
CA ASP A 39 8.66 14.48 -2.43
C ASP A 39 8.88 13.46 -1.30
N GLU A 40 7.82 13.01 -0.64
CA GLU A 40 7.90 11.97 0.39
C GLU A 40 8.45 10.65 -0.17
N VAL A 41 8.08 10.27 -1.39
CA VAL A 41 8.66 9.09 -2.06
C VAL A 41 10.15 9.31 -2.33
N ALA A 42 10.57 10.49 -2.79
CA ALA A 42 11.98 10.80 -3.01
C ALA A 42 12.79 10.76 -1.69
N VAL A 43 12.23 11.29 -0.59
CA VAL A 43 12.82 11.23 0.75
C VAL A 43 12.90 9.78 1.24
N LEU A 44 11.82 9.01 1.10
CA LEU A 44 11.77 7.59 1.46
C LEU A 44 12.82 6.77 0.70
N ASN A 45 12.95 6.98 -0.61
CA ASN A 45 13.93 6.29 -1.46
C ASN A 45 15.38 6.63 -1.09
N ARG A 46 15.65 7.84 -0.59
CA ARG A 46 16.97 8.24 -0.09
C ARG A 46 17.25 7.66 1.30
N SER A 47 16.22 7.60 2.15
CA SER A 47 16.34 7.14 3.53
C SER A 47 16.34 5.61 3.67
N GLN A 48 15.73 4.89 2.73
CA GLN A 48 15.64 3.44 2.79
C GLN A 48 16.63 2.77 1.83
N PHE A 49 17.61 2.05 2.40
CA PHE A 49 18.23 0.90 1.74
C PHE A 49 17.26 -0.30 1.60
N ALA A 50 15.95 -0.06 1.65
CA ALA A 50 14.97 -1.13 1.70
C ALA A 50 14.93 -1.89 0.38
N THR A 51 14.83 -3.21 0.55
CA THR A 51 14.77 -4.31 -0.40
C THR A 51 13.52 -4.27 -1.30
N GLY A 52 13.07 -3.08 -1.70
CA GLY A 52 12.04 -2.90 -2.72
C GLY A 52 12.68 -2.99 -4.10
N SER A 53 12.04 -3.74 -5.02
CA SER A 53 12.38 -3.75 -6.45
C SER A 53 12.68 -2.33 -6.95
N GLN A 54 13.74 -2.15 -7.74
CA GLN A 54 14.09 -0.84 -8.31
C GLN A 54 12.91 -0.17 -9.04
N LYS A 55 11.95 -0.97 -9.52
CA LYS A 55 10.70 -0.51 -10.14
C LYS A 55 9.83 0.35 -9.21
N HIS A 56 9.92 0.17 -7.89
CA HIS A 56 9.14 0.93 -6.91
C HIS A 56 9.89 2.17 -6.38
N ARG A 57 11.12 2.42 -6.83
CA ARG A 57 11.91 3.60 -6.45
C ARG A 57 11.73 4.79 -7.40
N ASP A 58 10.85 4.71 -8.40
CA ASP A 58 10.49 5.87 -9.23
C ASP A 58 9.63 6.85 -8.41
N PRO A 59 10.09 8.08 -8.13
CA PRO A 59 9.31 9.08 -7.40
C PRO A 59 7.98 9.48 -8.08
N ARG A 60 7.81 9.16 -9.36
CA ARG A 60 6.55 9.36 -10.10
C ARG A 60 5.48 8.35 -9.69
N ILE A 61 5.88 7.21 -9.13
CA ILE A 61 4.95 6.20 -8.62
C ILE A 61 4.58 6.59 -7.19
N ARG A 62 3.33 7.01 -7.01
CA ARG A 62 2.77 7.33 -5.69
C ARG A 62 2.22 6.08 -5.04
N HIS A 63 2.97 5.55 -4.08
CA HIS A 63 2.59 4.39 -3.28
C HIS A 63 1.50 4.75 -2.26
N LEU A 64 0.65 3.78 -1.94
CA LEU A 64 -0.15 3.85 -0.72
C LEU A 64 0.70 3.38 0.47
N LEU A 65 0.66 4.15 1.54
CA LEU A 65 1.23 3.79 2.84
C LEU A 65 0.09 3.42 3.79
N PHE A 66 0.24 2.27 4.45
CA PHE A 66 -0.70 1.75 5.43
C PHE A 66 -0.10 1.83 6.83
N THR A 67 -0.91 2.27 7.78
CA THR A 67 -0.66 2.05 9.20
C THR A 67 -0.90 0.58 9.55
N GLU A 68 -0.58 0.17 10.78
CA GLU A 68 -0.88 -1.18 11.27
C GLU A 68 -2.38 -1.50 11.15
N HIS A 69 -3.22 -0.57 11.58
CA HIS A 69 -4.67 -0.67 11.46
C HIS A 69 -5.11 -0.80 9.99
N GLY A 70 -4.49 -0.04 9.07
CA GLY A 70 -4.72 -0.18 7.62
C GLY A 70 -4.37 -1.57 7.08
N ALA A 71 -3.25 -2.15 7.52
CA ALA A 71 -2.84 -3.50 7.13
C ALA A 71 -3.82 -4.57 7.64
N VAL A 72 -4.28 -4.46 8.89
CA VAL A 72 -5.30 -5.36 9.45
C VAL A 72 -6.62 -5.24 8.67
N MET A 73 -7.05 -4.03 8.33
CA MET A 73 -8.25 -3.86 7.49
C MET A 73 -8.08 -4.49 6.11
N GLN A 74 -6.89 -4.41 5.51
CA GLN A 74 -6.60 -5.07 4.25
C GLN A 74 -6.76 -6.60 4.33
N ALA A 75 -6.29 -7.23 5.41
CA ALA A 75 -6.50 -8.67 5.65
C ALA A 75 -7.99 -9.03 5.71
N SER A 76 -8.80 -8.19 6.37
CA SER A 76 -10.25 -8.41 6.47
C SER A 76 -10.95 -8.30 5.11
N VAL A 77 -10.50 -7.40 4.23
CA VAL A 77 -11.03 -7.24 2.87
C VAL A 77 -10.66 -8.45 2.00
N LEU A 78 -9.44 -8.98 2.15
CA LEU A 78 -8.99 -10.18 1.43
C LEU A 78 -9.78 -11.44 1.80
N ASN A 79 -10.17 -11.55 3.07
CA ASN A 79 -10.92 -12.70 3.59
C ASN A 79 -12.45 -12.56 3.48
N SER A 80 -12.94 -11.46 2.92
CA SER A 80 -14.38 -11.25 2.73
C SER A 80 -14.86 -12.06 1.50
N PRO A 81 -15.94 -12.86 1.60
CA PRO A 81 -16.54 -13.50 0.44
C PRO A 81 -16.92 -12.44 -0.59
N ALA A 82 -16.64 -12.68 -1.87
CA ALA A 82 -17.15 -11.85 -2.94
C ALA A 82 -18.69 -11.96 -2.92
N SER A 83 -19.34 -10.91 -2.41
CA SER A 83 -20.81 -10.79 -2.42
C SER A 83 -21.33 -10.49 -3.81
#